data_AF-A0A2G9PK54-F1
#
_entry.id   AF-A0A2G9PK54-F1
#
_cell.length_a   1.000
_cell.length_b   1.000
_cell.length_c   1.000
_cell.angle_alpha   90.00
_cell.angle_beta   90.00
_cell.angle_gamma   90.00
#
_symmetry.space_group_name_H-M   'P 1'
#
loop_
_entity.id
_entity.type
_entity.pdbx_description
1 polymer ?
#
loop_
_entity_poly.entity_id
_entity_poly.type
_entity_poly.pdbx_seq_one_letter_code
_entity_poly.pdbx_strand_id
1 'polypeptide(L)'
;MKYMRGELSAQGFVEEFGHLCSNITGGTVPVQSFLTDLTSNEMVKQHPAMTEAIQCIRAEGLKTAVLSNNFFVHSGESFLPIDRSYFDVVVESCLEGVCKPDPRIYHLCAERLSVQPAEAIFLDDIGQNLKAAAQLGFTTIKVNNVKEALEDLENLLRFPLKDFVPNTRSVRPSMEIPRDSLKNYMEDLFGEVLSGSLLVRQFSHGQSNPTYYVRFNGKQLVLRKKPPGKLLPGAHAIEREYRILKALGKAGVPVPKVLSLCEDSSIIGTPFYLMEYCTGRIFKDPALPELDAKKRQAVYTAMNKVLCQIHSVDIKAAGLEDYGKQGAYVQRQIQTWTKQYRASETHQIPSMERLIEWLPQHLPADQNTTVVHGDFR
;
A
#
# COMPACT_ATOMS: atom_id res chain seq x y z
N MET A 1 3.05 38.40 -6.82
CA MET A 1 2.87 37.23 -7.71
C MET A 1 4.06 36.93 -8.62
N LYS A 2 4.78 37.93 -9.16
CA LYS A 2 5.95 37.71 -10.05
C LYS A 2 6.94 36.65 -9.53
N TYR A 3 7.32 36.76 -8.26
CA TYR A 3 8.21 35.80 -7.61
C TYR A 3 7.67 34.36 -7.59
N MET A 4 6.38 34.20 -7.27
CA MET A 4 5.73 32.88 -7.29
C MET A 4 5.52 32.33 -8.71
N ARG A 5 5.64 33.15 -9.75
CA ARG A 5 5.67 32.69 -11.15
C ARG A 5 7.10 32.46 -11.66
N GLY A 6 8.11 32.55 -10.80
CA GLY A 6 9.51 32.40 -11.21
C GLY A 6 10.06 33.56 -12.05
N GLU A 7 9.34 34.69 -12.12
CA GLU A 7 9.75 35.87 -12.90
C GLU A 7 10.79 36.75 -12.17
N LEU A 8 11.00 36.49 -10.87
CA LEU A 8 12.01 37.17 -10.04
C LEU A 8 12.91 36.14 -9.38
N SER A 9 14.21 36.47 -9.28
CA SER A 9 15.11 35.71 -8.42
C SER A 9 14.79 35.95 -6.94
N ALA A 10 15.27 35.06 -6.07
CA ALA A 10 15.11 35.23 -4.63
C ALA A 10 15.70 36.56 -4.12
N GLN A 11 16.86 36.96 -4.67
CA GLN A 11 17.48 38.25 -4.37
C GLN A 11 16.63 39.43 -4.88
N GLY A 12 16.16 39.37 -6.13
CA GLY A 12 15.31 40.41 -6.69
C GLY A 12 13.97 40.56 -5.96
N PHE A 13 13.42 39.46 -5.44
CA PHE A 13 12.25 39.51 -4.57
C PHE A 13 12.54 40.23 -3.26
N VAL A 14 13.64 39.91 -2.57
CA VAL A 14 14.01 40.57 -1.31
C VAL A 14 14.22 42.08 -1.51
N GLU A 15 14.84 42.48 -2.62
CA GLU A 15 15.01 43.89 -2.99
C GLU A 15 13.67 44.60 -3.23
N GLU A 16 12.82 44.06 -4.11
CA GLU A 16 11.48 44.63 -4.38
C GLU A 16 10.62 44.68 -3.11
N PHE A 17 10.66 43.63 -2.29
CA PHE A 17 9.93 43.55 -1.03
C PHE A 17 10.43 44.60 -0.02
N GLY A 18 11.75 44.76 0.09
CA GLY A 18 12.37 45.77 0.94
C GLY A 18 11.98 47.19 0.54
N HIS A 19 11.97 47.49 -0.77
CA HIS A 19 11.49 48.78 -1.27
C HIS A 19 10.02 49.02 -0.94
N LEU A 20 9.17 48.01 -1.11
CA LEU A 20 7.75 48.11 -0.80
C LEU A 20 7.51 48.37 0.70
N CYS A 21 8.16 47.60 1.57
CA CYS A 21 8.09 47.80 3.02
C CYS A 21 8.60 49.18 3.43
N SER A 22 9.68 49.64 2.82
CA SER A 22 10.25 50.95 3.14
C SER A 22 9.34 52.10 2.71
N ASN A 23 8.68 51.97 1.56
CA ASN A 23 7.69 52.96 1.09
C ASN A 23 6.46 53.03 2.00
N ILE A 24 6.00 51.89 2.53
CA ILE A 24 4.84 51.83 3.44
C ILE A 24 5.18 52.43 4.81
N THR A 25 6.38 52.15 5.32
CA THR A 25 6.78 52.53 6.69
C THR A 25 7.45 53.90 6.78
N GLY A 26 7.90 54.47 5.65
CA GLY A 26 8.66 55.71 5.62
C GLY A 26 10.11 55.59 6.13
N GLY A 27 10.63 54.36 6.27
CA GLY A 27 11.97 54.08 6.78
C GLY A 27 12.53 52.77 6.25
N THR A 28 13.83 52.51 6.41
CA THR A 28 14.46 51.28 5.91
C THR A 28 14.04 50.06 6.74
N VAL A 29 13.51 49.04 6.08
CA VAL A 29 13.15 47.76 6.71
C VAL A 29 14.18 46.67 6.36
N PRO A 30 14.84 46.02 7.35
CA PRO A 30 15.78 44.94 7.07
C PRO A 30 15.02 43.67 6.68
N VAL A 31 15.10 43.28 5.41
CA VAL A 31 14.40 42.11 4.86
C VAL A 31 15.34 41.00 4.38
N GLN A 32 16.65 41.15 4.58
CA GLN A 32 17.65 40.24 4.00
C GLN A 32 17.54 38.80 4.52
N SER A 33 17.17 38.60 5.79
CA SER A 33 16.96 37.28 6.37
C SER A 33 15.59 36.69 6.07
N PHE A 34 14.66 37.46 5.48
CA PHE A 34 13.25 37.10 5.38
C PHE A 34 13.03 35.70 4.77
N LEU A 35 13.66 35.41 3.63
CA LEU A 35 13.51 34.10 2.97
C LEU A 35 14.19 32.98 3.76
N THR A 36 15.31 33.24 4.43
CA THR A 36 15.97 32.26 5.30
C THR A 36 15.12 31.94 6.52
N ASP A 37 14.50 32.95 7.13
CA ASP A 37 13.61 32.80 8.28
C ASP A 37 12.32 32.07 7.88
N LEU A 38 11.73 32.43 6.72
CA LEU A 38 10.53 31.80 6.16
C LEU A 38 10.74 30.30 5.85
N THR A 39 11.96 29.93 5.46
CA THR A 39 12.31 28.55 5.08
C THR A 39 12.94 27.75 6.22
N SER A 40 12.99 28.33 7.42
CA SER A 40 13.53 27.67 8.61
C SER A 40 12.60 26.56 9.16
N ASN A 41 13.20 25.63 9.91
CA ASN A 41 12.65 24.30 10.28
C ASN A 41 11.24 24.27 10.92
N GLU A 42 10.71 25.37 11.45
CA GLU A 42 9.37 25.37 12.05
C GLU A 42 8.25 25.41 11.00
N MET A 43 8.47 26.03 9.83
CA MET A 43 7.48 26.13 8.75
C MET A 43 7.52 24.95 7.75
N VAL A 44 8.44 24.01 7.95
CA VAL A 44 8.74 22.88 7.04
C VAL A 44 8.01 21.59 7.43
N LYS A 45 7.32 21.55 8.57
CA LYS A 45 6.69 20.32 9.06
C LYS A 45 5.33 20.08 8.37
N GLN A 46 5.26 18.98 7.63
CA GLN A 46 3.97 18.46 7.15
C GLN A 46 3.06 18.13 8.33
N HIS A 47 1.79 18.48 8.23
CA HIS A 47 0.80 18.15 9.24
C HIS A 47 0.52 16.64 9.22
N PRO A 48 0.79 15.87 10.31
CA PRO A 48 0.71 14.41 10.28
C PRO A 48 -0.64 13.86 9.83
N ALA A 49 -1.74 14.48 10.26
CA ALA A 49 -3.10 14.07 9.86
C ALA A 49 -3.35 14.24 8.35
N MET A 50 -2.77 15.26 7.70
CA MET A 50 -2.90 15.43 6.25
C MET A 50 -2.08 14.39 5.49
N THR A 51 -0.87 14.08 5.98
CA THR A 51 -0.03 13.01 5.42
C THR A 51 -0.72 11.66 5.52
N GLU A 52 -1.32 11.33 6.66
CA GLU A 52 -2.10 10.09 6.83
C GLU A 52 -3.33 10.05 5.92
N ALA A 53 -4.05 11.17 5.78
CA ALA A 53 -5.19 11.27 4.88
C ALA A 53 -4.80 11.01 3.42
N ILE A 54 -3.68 11.57 2.95
CA ILE A 54 -3.15 11.31 1.60
C ILE A 54 -2.85 9.81 1.43
N GLN A 55 -2.23 9.17 2.44
CA GLN A 55 -1.97 7.74 2.40
C GLN A 55 -3.26 6.91 2.32
N CYS A 56 -4.29 7.26 3.09
CA CYS A 56 -5.62 6.64 3.02
C CYS A 56 -6.25 6.78 1.63
N ILE A 57 -6.24 7.98 1.04
CA ILE A 57 -6.78 8.27 -0.29
C ILE A 57 -6.11 7.39 -1.35
N ARG A 58 -4.77 7.32 -1.31
CA ARG A 58 -3.98 6.46 -2.22
C ARG A 58 -4.27 4.98 -2.02
N ALA A 59 -4.50 4.56 -0.77
CA ALA A 59 -4.85 3.18 -0.43
C ALA A 59 -6.15 2.73 -1.11
N GLU A 60 -7.11 3.64 -1.27
CA GLU A 60 -8.35 3.41 -2.01
C GLU A 60 -8.19 3.47 -3.54
N GLY A 61 -6.99 3.77 -4.03
CA GLY A 61 -6.65 3.81 -5.45
C GLY A 61 -6.93 5.15 -6.13
N LEU A 62 -7.19 6.21 -5.35
CA LEU A 62 -7.36 7.55 -5.89
C LEU A 62 -6.00 8.22 -6.13
N LYS A 63 -5.93 9.01 -7.20
CA LYS A 63 -4.76 9.84 -7.51
C LYS A 63 -4.72 11.07 -6.60
N THR A 64 -3.52 11.57 -6.39
CA THR A 64 -3.21 12.66 -5.46
C THR A 64 -2.24 13.63 -6.11
N ALA A 65 -2.45 14.93 -5.91
CA ALA A 65 -1.57 15.97 -6.44
C ALA A 65 -1.29 17.08 -5.43
N VAL A 66 -0.17 17.75 -5.64
CA VAL A 66 0.10 19.06 -5.06
C VAL A 66 0.04 20.12 -6.15
N LEU A 67 -0.78 21.14 -5.90
CA LEU A 67 -0.86 22.35 -6.72
C LEU A 67 -0.46 23.55 -5.84
N SER A 68 0.81 23.94 -5.89
CA SER A 68 1.39 24.93 -4.98
C SER A 68 1.72 26.24 -5.68
N ASN A 69 1.34 27.36 -5.04
CA ASN A 69 1.95 28.64 -5.34
C ASN A 69 3.32 28.67 -4.66
N ASN A 70 4.36 28.24 -5.38
CA ASN A 70 5.69 28.05 -4.84
C ASN A 70 6.70 29.08 -5.36
N PHE A 71 7.90 29.12 -4.78
CA PHE A 71 8.98 30.04 -5.12
C PHE A 71 10.37 29.37 -5.02
N PHE A 72 11.39 30.01 -5.61
CA PHE A 72 12.78 29.57 -5.56
C PHE A 72 13.51 30.16 -4.35
N VAL A 73 14.29 29.35 -3.63
CA VAL A 73 15.22 29.85 -2.59
C VAL A 73 16.51 30.40 -3.19
N HIS A 74 17.38 30.98 -2.35
CA HIS A 74 18.67 31.55 -2.77
C HIS A 74 19.57 30.56 -3.52
N SER A 75 19.45 29.24 -3.27
CA SER A 75 20.18 28.21 -4.01
C SER A 75 19.69 28.01 -5.46
N GLY A 76 18.55 28.58 -5.83
CA GLY A 76 17.89 28.36 -7.12
C GLY A 76 17.00 27.10 -7.15
N GLU A 77 16.94 26.34 -6.06
CA GLU A 77 16.01 25.21 -5.92
C GLU A 77 14.61 25.69 -5.54
N SER A 78 13.57 24.96 -5.95
CA SER A 78 12.21 25.25 -5.51
C SER A 78 11.98 24.79 -4.07
N PHE A 79 11.33 25.61 -3.26
CA PHE A 79 11.13 25.31 -1.85
C PHE A 79 9.81 24.56 -1.62
N LEU A 80 9.83 23.23 -1.74
CA LEU A 80 8.65 22.41 -1.46
C LEU A 80 8.97 21.34 -0.40
N PRO A 81 8.84 21.66 0.89
CA PRO A 81 9.20 20.79 2.01
C PRO A 81 8.20 19.65 2.24
N ILE A 82 7.98 18.82 1.23
CA ILE A 82 7.06 17.68 1.28
C ILE A 82 7.74 16.42 0.76
N ASP A 83 7.32 15.27 1.28
CA ASP A 83 7.64 13.99 0.66
C ASP A 83 6.83 13.84 -0.64
N ARG A 84 7.51 14.01 -1.77
CA ARG A 84 6.92 13.93 -3.11
C ARG A 84 6.42 12.52 -3.45
N SER A 85 6.87 11.47 -2.74
CA SER A 85 6.46 10.08 -3.00
C SER A 85 4.98 9.82 -2.69
N TYR A 86 4.34 10.72 -1.94
CA TYR A 86 2.90 10.68 -1.66
C TYR A 86 2.02 11.28 -2.76
N PHE A 87 2.58 11.77 -3.87
CA PHE A 87 1.80 12.44 -4.91
C PHE A 87 2.14 11.88 -6.28
N ASP A 88 1.10 11.70 -7.11
CA ASP A 88 1.26 11.27 -8.50
C ASP A 88 1.67 12.45 -9.39
N VAL A 89 1.27 13.65 -9.01
CA VAL A 89 1.54 14.90 -9.73
C VAL A 89 1.94 15.99 -8.74
N VAL A 90 3.00 16.73 -9.07
CA VAL A 90 3.39 17.94 -8.36
C VAL A 90 3.47 19.09 -9.37
N VAL A 91 2.73 20.16 -9.11
CA VAL A 91 2.68 21.38 -9.93
C VAL A 91 3.10 22.55 -9.05
N GLU A 92 4.19 23.21 -9.42
CA GLU A 92 4.80 24.31 -8.68
C GLU A 92 4.79 25.56 -9.55
N SER A 93 4.10 26.61 -9.11
CA SER A 93 3.89 27.81 -9.93
C SER A 93 5.16 28.48 -10.43
N CYS A 94 6.26 28.42 -9.66
CA CYS A 94 7.54 29.01 -10.04
C CYS A 94 8.24 28.24 -11.17
N LEU A 95 7.95 26.94 -11.32
CA LEU A 95 8.46 26.12 -12.42
C LEU A 95 7.59 26.30 -13.68
N GLU A 96 6.28 26.48 -13.50
CA GLU A 96 5.31 26.54 -14.60
C GLU A 96 5.08 27.95 -15.15
N GLY A 97 5.57 29.00 -14.48
CA GLY A 97 5.35 30.39 -14.91
C GLY A 97 3.94 30.92 -14.68
N VAL A 98 3.10 30.18 -13.97
CA VAL A 98 1.69 30.53 -13.72
C VAL A 98 1.31 30.12 -12.30
N CYS A 99 0.51 30.96 -11.62
CA CYS A 99 0.13 30.78 -10.22
C CYS A 99 -1.39 30.81 -10.06
N LYS A 100 -1.90 30.10 -9.04
CA LYS A 100 -3.29 30.27 -8.60
C LYS A 100 -3.53 31.75 -8.23
N PRO A 101 -4.69 32.34 -8.58
CA PRO A 101 -5.91 31.70 -9.07
C PRO A 101 -6.04 31.62 -10.61
N ASP A 102 -4.97 31.75 -11.39
CA ASP A 102 -5.05 31.66 -12.86
C ASP A 102 -5.58 30.27 -13.31
N PRO A 103 -6.65 30.18 -14.12
CA PRO A 103 -7.25 28.92 -14.55
C PRO A 103 -6.27 27.92 -15.18
N ARG A 104 -5.22 28.40 -15.85
CA ARG A 104 -4.26 27.56 -16.58
C ARG A 104 -3.52 26.59 -15.66
N ILE A 105 -3.22 26.98 -14.42
CA ILE A 105 -2.48 26.11 -13.49
C ILE A 105 -3.36 24.93 -13.00
N TYR A 106 -4.67 25.14 -12.88
CA TYR A 106 -5.62 24.09 -12.49
C TYR A 106 -5.82 23.09 -13.62
N HIS A 107 -5.95 23.57 -14.86
CA HIS A 107 -6.03 22.70 -16.04
C HIS A 107 -4.77 21.87 -16.22
N LEU A 108 -3.58 22.46 -16.04
CA LEU A 108 -2.32 21.75 -16.07
C LEU A 108 -2.27 20.61 -15.05
N CYS A 109 -2.72 20.87 -13.82
CA CYS A 109 -2.78 19.85 -12.77
C CYS A 109 -3.75 18.71 -13.14
N ALA A 110 -4.97 19.05 -13.60
CA ALA A 110 -5.98 18.08 -14.00
C ALA A 110 -5.53 17.22 -15.20
N GLU A 111 -4.88 17.84 -16.18
CA GLU A 111 -4.32 17.16 -17.36
C GLU A 111 -3.23 16.17 -16.95
N ARG A 112 -2.25 16.60 -16.13
CA ARG A 112 -1.19 15.72 -15.60
C ARG A 112 -1.76 14.58 -14.76
N LEU A 113 -2.83 14.82 -14.01
CA LEU A 113 -3.57 13.78 -13.28
C LEU A 113 -4.41 12.88 -14.20
N SER A 114 -4.66 13.30 -15.45
CA SER A 114 -5.57 12.67 -16.39
C SER A 114 -6.98 12.51 -15.81
N VAL A 115 -7.53 13.59 -15.25
CA VAL A 115 -8.89 13.66 -14.69
C VAL A 115 -9.60 14.91 -15.17
N GLN A 116 -10.93 14.90 -15.17
CA GLN A 116 -11.71 16.12 -15.34
C GLN A 116 -11.77 16.91 -14.02
N PRO A 117 -11.84 18.25 -14.06
CA PRO A 117 -12.07 19.06 -12.86
C PRO A 117 -13.23 18.58 -11.98
N ALA A 118 -14.35 18.16 -12.59
CA ALA A 118 -15.53 17.65 -11.90
C ALA A 118 -15.30 16.34 -11.12
N GLU A 119 -14.22 15.62 -11.42
CA GLU A 119 -13.83 14.38 -10.75
C GLU A 119 -12.82 14.63 -9.61
N ALA A 120 -12.43 15.88 -9.38
CA ALA A 120 -11.39 16.26 -8.44
C ALA A 120 -11.93 17.12 -7.28
N ILE A 121 -11.35 16.89 -6.10
CA ILE A 121 -11.57 17.70 -4.90
C ILE A 121 -10.32 18.55 -4.67
N PHE A 122 -10.48 19.85 -4.55
CA PHE A 122 -9.39 20.81 -4.34
C PHE A 122 -9.47 21.45 -2.95
N LEU A 123 -8.38 21.32 -2.20
CA LEU A 123 -8.22 21.87 -0.85
C LEU A 123 -7.26 23.06 -0.91
N ASP A 124 -7.65 24.19 -0.32
CA ASP A 124 -6.83 25.41 -0.23
C ASP A 124 -7.33 26.27 0.95
N ASP A 125 -6.45 27.04 1.56
CA ASP A 125 -6.77 27.99 2.64
C ASP A 125 -7.21 29.35 2.08
N ILE A 126 -6.86 29.67 0.83
CA ILE A 126 -7.15 30.94 0.17
C ILE A 126 -8.45 30.86 -0.64
N GLY A 127 -9.46 31.62 -0.20
CA GLY A 127 -10.80 31.61 -0.83
C GLY A 127 -10.83 31.99 -2.32
N GLN A 128 -9.92 32.86 -2.77
CA GLN A 128 -9.83 33.22 -4.20
C GLN A 128 -9.36 32.04 -5.07
N ASN A 129 -8.46 31.20 -4.55
CA ASN A 129 -8.02 29.99 -5.25
C ASN A 129 -9.18 29.00 -5.39
N LEU A 130 -9.90 28.77 -4.29
CA LEU A 130 -11.09 27.90 -4.29
C LEU A 130 -12.16 28.39 -5.26
N LYS A 131 -12.44 29.70 -5.30
CA LYS A 131 -13.43 30.26 -6.22
C LYS A 131 -13.07 29.99 -7.67
N ALA A 132 -11.80 30.16 -8.04
CA ALA A 132 -11.33 29.86 -9.39
C ALA A 132 -11.42 28.36 -9.70
N ALA A 133 -11.03 27.48 -8.77
CA ALA A 133 -11.16 26.04 -8.94
C ALA A 133 -12.64 25.62 -9.11
N ALA A 134 -13.55 26.14 -8.29
CA ALA A 134 -14.98 25.85 -8.38
C ALA A 134 -15.59 26.28 -9.72
N GLN A 135 -15.16 27.43 -10.28
CA GLN A 135 -15.59 27.89 -11.61
C GLN A 135 -15.16 26.94 -12.74
N LEU A 136 -14.10 26.16 -12.53
CA LEU A 136 -13.62 25.14 -13.47
C LEU A 136 -14.28 23.78 -13.25
N GLY A 137 -15.09 23.62 -12.20
CA GLY A 137 -15.84 22.39 -11.89
C GLY A 137 -15.27 21.57 -10.73
N PHE A 138 -14.18 21.99 -10.08
CA PHE A 138 -13.67 21.28 -8.91
C PHE A 138 -14.66 21.34 -7.75
N THR A 139 -14.81 20.22 -7.04
CA THR A 139 -15.36 20.27 -5.68
C THR A 139 -14.30 20.92 -4.77
N THR A 140 -14.67 21.84 -3.90
CA THR A 140 -13.69 22.62 -3.12
C THR A 140 -13.93 22.53 -1.62
N ILE A 141 -12.85 22.50 -0.86
CA ILE A 141 -12.86 22.53 0.61
C ILE A 141 -11.93 23.66 1.07
N LYS A 142 -12.45 24.56 1.90
CA LYS A 142 -11.64 25.63 2.50
C LYS A 142 -10.95 25.15 3.76
N VAL A 143 -9.62 25.14 3.76
CA VAL A 143 -8.84 24.70 4.92
C VAL A 143 -8.60 25.87 5.88
N ASN A 144 -9.56 26.14 6.76
CA ASN A 144 -9.31 27.02 7.92
C ASN A 144 -8.84 26.22 9.15
N ASN A 145 -9.34 24.99 9.28
CA ASN A 145 -9.02 24.04 10.34
C ASN A 145 -8.81 22.66 9.70
N VAL A 146 -7.69 22.01 10.04
CA VAL A 146 -7.34 20.70 9.45
C VAL A 146 -8.37 19.61 9.79
N LYS A 147 -8.89 19.60 11.02
CA LYS A 147 -9.86 18.59 11.47
C LYS A 147 -11.17 18.70 10.68
N GLU A 148 -11.73 19.90 10.59
CA GLU A 148 -12.97 20.15 9.83
C GLU A 148 -12.79 19.85 8.35
N ALA A 149 -11.66 20.26 7.75
CA ALA A 149 -11.37 19.97 6.35
C ALA A 149 -11.26 18.46 6.07
N LEU A 150 -10.71 17.68 7.00
CA LEU A 150 -10.66 16.23 6.89
C LEU A 150 -12.04 15.58 7.07
N GLU A 151 -12.88 16.08 7.97
CA GLU A 151 -14.27 15.64 8.13
C GLU A 151 -15.10 15.91 6.87
N ASP A 152 -14.96 17.10 6.27
CA ASP A 152 -15.58 17.44 4.99
C ASP A 152 -15.08 16.54 3.86
N LEU A 153 -13.78 16.24 3.84
CA LEU A 153 -13.19 15.36 2.84
C LEU A 153 -13.65 13.90 3.00
N GLU A 154 -13.71 13.38 4.24
CA GLU A 154 -14.29 12.06 4.55
C GLU A 154 -15.75 11.97 4.08
N ASN A 155 -16.54 13.02 4.30
CA ASN A 155 -17.94 13.09 3.88
C ASN A 155 -18.10 13.03 2.35
N LEU A 156 -17.21 13.67 1.60
CA LEU A 156 -17.22 13.61 0.14
C LEU A 156 -16.72 12.26 -0.39
N LEU A 157 -15.64 11.73 0.20
CA LEU A 157 -14.99 10.50 -0.24
C LEU A 157 -15.72 9.22 0.20
N ARG A 158 -16.54 9.29 1.26
CA ARG A 158 -17.29 8.16 1.85
C ARG A 158 -16.43 7.04 2.42
N PHE A 159 -15.20 7.35 2.84
CA PHE A 159 -14.32 6.44 3.58
C PHE A 159 -13.46 7.21 4.59
N PRO A 160 -13.00 6.57 5.68
CA PRO A 160 -12.20 7.22 6.71
C PRO A 160 -10.79 7.57 6.22
N LEU A 161 -10.28 8.71 6.66
CA LEU A 161 -8.95 9.25 6.35
C LEU A 161 -7.93 9.07 7.47
N LYS A 162 -8.25 8.21 8.43
CA LYS A 162 -7.42 7.83 9.58
C LYS A 162 -7.21 6.33 9.64
N ASP A 163 -6.30 5.91 10.52
CA ASP A 163 -5.94 4.52 10.73
C ASP A 163 -5.41 3.87 9.44
N PHE A 164 -4.48 4.55 8.80
CA PHE A 164 -3.81 4.04 7.61
C PHE A 164 -3.05 2.75 7.95
N VAL A 165 -3.22 1.72 7.11
CA VAL A 165 -2.45 0.48 7.20
C VAL A 165 -1.85 0.18 5.83
N PRO A 166 -0.51 0.08 5.71
CA PRO A 166 0.16 -0.15 4.43
C PRO A 166 -0.36 -1.37 3.67
N ASN A 167 -0.48 -1.25 2.35
CA ASN A 167 -0.94 -2.31 1.43
C ASN A 167 -2.38 -2.80 1.66
N THR A 168 -3.19 -2.05 2.42
CA THR A 168 -4.60 -2.32 2.62
C THR A 168 -5.47 -1.26 1.96
N ARG A 169 -6.78 -1.52 1.92
CA ARG A 169 -7.83 -0.64 1.43
C ARG A 169 -9.14 -0.95 2.14
N SER A 170 -10.18 -0.19 1.86
CA SER A 170 -11.52 -0.47 2.36
C SER A 170 -12.01 -1.84 1.88
N VAL A 171 -12.77 -2.51 2.74
CA VAL A 171 -13.32 -3.82 2.40
C VAL A 171 -14.29 -3.65 1.24
N ARG A 172 -14.13 -4.47 0.19
CA ARG A 172 -15.07 -4.45 -0.95
C ARG A 172 -16.46 -4.85 -0.46
N PRO A 173 -17.55 -4.25 -0.99
CA PRO A 173 -18.91 -4.63 -0.61
C PRO A 173 -19.22 -6.13 -0.75
N SER A 174 -18.69 -6.79 -1.79
CA SER A 174 -18.84 -8.23 -2.02
C SER A 174 -18.02 -9.13 -1.08
N MET A 175 -17.21 -8.53 -0.20
CA MET A 175 -16.24 -9.18 0.66
C MET A 175 -16.34 -8.69 2.11
N GLU A 176 -17.48 -8.07 2.47
CA GLU A 176 -17.75 -7.57 3.82
C GLU A 176 -17.67 -8.66 4.88
N ILE A 177 -17.25 -8.26 6.07
CA ILE A 177 -17.13 -9.14 7.24
C ILE A 177 -18.18 -8.71 8.27
N PRO A 178 -19.01 -9.65 8.79
CA PRO A 178 -19.89 -9.39 9.93
C PRO A 178 -19.08 -8.98 11.16
N ARG A 179 -18.94 -7.67 11.40
CA ARG A 179 -18.00 -7.12 12.39
C ARG A 179 -18.37 -7.49 13.81
N ASP A 180 -19.66 -7.54 14.14
CA ASP A 180 -20.12 -7.88 15.49
C ASP A 180 -19.86 -9.36 15.81
N SER A 181 -20.15 -10.27 14.87
CA SER A 181 -19.84 -11.69 15.04
C SER A 181 -18.32 -11.95 15.14
N LEU A 182 -17.52 -11.27 14.31
CA LEU A 182 -16.07 -11.35 14.40
C LEU A 182 -15.57 -10.79 15.74
N LYS A 183 -16.11 -9.66 16.19
CA LYS A 183 -15.78 -9.08 17.49
C LYS A 183 -16.05 -10.09 18.60
N ASN A 184 -17.25 -10.65 18.69
CA ASN A 184 -17.61 -11.62 19.74
C ASN A 184 -16.68 -12.84 19.73
N TYR A 185 -16.36 -13.37 18.54
CA TYR A 185 -15.39 -14.45 18.39
C TYR A 185 -14.00 -14.07 18.91
N MET A 186 -13.55 -12.84 18.66
CA MET A 186 -12.26 -12.36 19.15
C MET A 186 -12.26 -12.10 20.66
N GLU A 187 -13.38 -11.64 21.21
CA GLU A 187 -13.54 -11.45 22.66
C GLU A 187 -13.43 -12.78 23.40
N ASP A 188 -14.07 -13.83 22.89
CA ASP A 188 -13.95 -15.19 23.41
C ASP A 188 -12.52 -15.74 23.25
N LEU A 189 -11.94 -15.62 22.06
CA LEU A 189 -10.59 -16.11 21.77
C LEU A 189 -9.52 -15.50 22.68
N PHE A 190 -9.63 -14.20 22.98
CA PHE A 190 -8.64 -13.49 23.82
C PHE A 190 -9.04 -13.37 25.29
N GLY A 191 -10.28 -13.70 25.65
CA GLY A 191 -10.81 -13.46 27.00
C GLY A 191 -10.83 -11.97 27.38
N GLU A 192 -10.98 -11.08 26.39
CA GLU A 192 -10.94 -9.63 26.55
C GLU A 192 -12.13 -8.99 25.83
N VAL A 193 -12.81 -8.02 26.46
CA VAL A 193 -13.84 -7.21 25.79
C VAL A 193 -13.17 -6.10 24.98
N LEU A 194 -13.65 -5.83 23.77
CA LEU A 194 -13.11 -4.76 22.93
C LEU A 194 -13.49 -3.38 23.51
N SER A 195 -12.48 -2.57 23.84
CA SER A 195 -12.68 -1.23 24.43
C SER A 195 -12.90 -0.11 23.40
N GLY A 196 -12.81 -0.41 22.11
CA GLY A 196 -12.91 0.55 21.01
C GLY A 196 -13.58 -0.03 19.77
N SER A 197 -13.31 0.54 18.60
CA SER A 197 -13.83 0.01 17.33
C SER A 197 -12.93 -1.08 16.76
N LEU A 198 -13.55 -2.11 16.18
CA LEU A 198 -12.84 -3.14 15.40
C LEU A 198 -12.46 -2.54 14.05
N LEU A 199 -11.17 -2.36 13.80
CA LEU A 199 -10.69 -1.93 12.50
C LEU A 199 -10.47 -3.16 11.62
N VAL A 200 -11.13 -3.18 10.47
CA VAL A 200 -10.96 -4.21 9.44
C VAL A 200 -10.63 -3.53 8.12
N ARG A 201 -9.49 -3.89 7.52
CA ARG A 201 -9.07 -3.41 6.20
C ARG A 201 -8.72 -4.61 5.31
N GLN A 202 -9.00 -4.54 4.02
CA GLN A 202 -8.69 -5.62 3.09
C GLN A 202 -7.30 -5.40 2.50
N PHE A 203 -6.46 -6.44 2.41
CA PHE A 203 -5.20 -6.31 1.66
C PHE A 203 -5.48 -6.21 0.16
N SER A 204 -4.73 -5.32 -0.52
CA SER A 204 -4.92 -5.07 -1.96
C SER A 204 -4.42 -6.20 -2.87
N HIS A 205 -3.62 -7.12 -2.32
CA HIS A 205 -2.99 -8.24 -3.02
C HIS A 205 -3.34 -9.57 -2.31
N GLY A 206 -3.31 -10.69 -3.03
CA GLY A 206 -3.67 -12.02 -2.52
C GLY A 206 -4.97 -12.56 -3.13
N GLN A 207 -4.94 -12.92 -4.41
CA GLN A 207 -6.13 -13.22 -5.22
C GLN A 207 -6.83 -14.54 -4.85
N SER A 208 -6.11 -15.51 -4.28
CA SER A 208 -6.69 -16.84 -4.02
C SER A 208 -7.63 -16.84 -2.81
N ASN A 209 -7.17 -16.38 -1.64
CA ASN A 209 -7.97 -16.36 -0.42
C ASN A 209 -8.05 -14.93 0.12
N PRO A 210 -9.26 -14.36 0.29
CA PRO A 210 -9.42 -13.02 0.86
C PRO A 210 -8.67 -12.87 2.19
N THR A 211 -7.82 -11.85 2.25
CA THR A 211 -6.92 -11.57 3.37
C THR A 211 -7.17 -10.15 3.89
N TYR A 212 -7.25 -10.00 5.21
CA TYR A 212 -7.66 -8.76 5.88
C TYR A 212 -6.73 -8.45 7.04
N TYR A 213 -6.43 -7.18 7.23
CA TYR A 213 -5.88 -6.65 8.46
C TYR A 213 -7.00 -6.45 9.48
N VAL A 214 -6.76 -6.85 10.72
CA VAL A 214 -7.69 -6.68 11.84
C VAL A 214 -6.96 -6.09 13.04
N ARG A 215 -7.51 -5.03 13.64
CA ARG A 215 -7.01 -4.45 14.90
C ARG A 215 -8.05 -4.60 16.01
N PHE A 216 -7.66 -5.23 17.12
CA PHE A 216 -8.50 -5.52 18.28
C PHE A 216 -7.73 -5.22 19.58
N ASN A 217 -8.18 -4.29 20.42
CA ASN A 217 -7.48 -3.86 21.64
C ASN A 217 -5.97 -3.60 21.43
N GLY A 218 -5.61 -2.93 20.33
CA GLY A 218 -4.21 -2.67 19.93
C GLY A 218 -3.47 -3.89 19.33
N LYS A 219 -4.00 -5.11 19.44
CA LYS A 219 -3.46 -6.30 18.78
C LYS A 219 -3.68 -6.17 17.27
N GLN A 220 -2.63 -6.41 16.49
CA GLN A 220 -2.66 -6.35 15.03
C GLN A 220 -2.56 -7.77 14.47
N LEU A 221 -3.53 -8.14 13.65
CA LEU A 221 -3.72 -9.51 13.18
C LEU A 221 -4.00 -9.52 11.69
N VAL A 222 -3.82 -10.70 11.09
CA VAL A 222 -4.27 -11.00 9.75
C VAL A 222 -5.36 -12.06 9.82
N LEU A 223 -6.51 -11.76 9.22
CA LEU A 223 -7.59 -12.71 8.98
C LEU A 223 -7.52 -13.19 7.54
N ARG A 224 -7.52 -14.51 7.34
CA ARG A 224 -7.58 -15.12 6.00
C ARG A 224 -8.74 -16.10 5.96
N LYS A 225 -9.60 -15.95 4.96
CA LYS A 225 -10.85 -16.71 4.85
C LYS A 225 -11.02 -17.31 3.46
N LYS A 226 -11.93 -18.28 3.34
CA LYS A 226 -12.34 -18.78 2.03
C LYS A 226 -13.12 -17.69 1.26
N PRO A 227 -13.03 -17.64 -0.08
CA PRO A 227 -13.90 -16.76 -0.85
C PRO A 227 -15.38 -17.17 -0.68
N PRO A 228 -16.33 -16.22 -0.77
CA PRO A 228 -17.74 -16.53 -0.71
C PRO A 228 -18.18 -17.34 -1.94
N GLY A 229 -19.30 -18.07 -1.81
CA GLY A 229 -19.92 -18.83 -2.91
C GLY A 229 -19.51 -20.29 -2.99
N LYS A 230 -19.96 -20.98 -4.05
CA LYS A 230 -19.71 -22.41 -4.26
C LYS A 230 -18.28 -22.62 -4.76
N LEU A 231 -17.47 -23.32 -3.97
CA LEU A 231 -16.07 -23.58 -4.27
C LEU A 231 -15.87 -24.95 -4.92
N LEU A 232 -14.87 -25.05 -5.79
CA LEU A 232 -14.45 -26.34 -6.34
C LEU A 232 -13.83 -27.22 -5.24
N PRO A 233 -14.03 -28.55 -5.28
CA PRO A 233 -13.41 -29.46 -4.33
C PRO A 233 -11.89 -29.28 -4.27
N GLY A 234 -11.35 -29.08 -3.06
CA GLY A 234 -9.91 -28.90 -2.83
C GLY A 234 -9.35 -27.51 -3.15
N ALA A 235 -10.13 -26.60 -3.75
CA ALA A 235 -9.74 -25.21 -3.90
C ALA A 235 -9.87 -24.47 -2.55
N HIS A 236 -9.04 -23.45 -2.34
CA HIS A 236 -9.15 -22.54 -1.18
C HIS A 236 -9.09 -23.24 0.19
N ALA A 237 -8.25 -24.27 0.30
CA ALA A 237 -8.08 -25.05 1.53
C ALA A 237 -7.26 -24.29 2.60
N ILE A 238 -7.85 -23.25 3.19
CA ILE A 238 -7.22 -22.43 4.24
C ILE A 238 -6.84 -23.24 5.49
N GLU A 239 -7.51 -24.38 5.73
CA GLU A 239 -7.20 -25.30 6.83
C GLU A 239 -5.83 -25.94 6.63
N ARG A 240 -5.49 -26.26 5.38
CA ARG A 240 -4.16 -26.75 5.01
C ARG A 240 -3.10 -25.68 5.21
N GLU A 241 -3.39 -24.43 4.84
CA GLU A 241 -2.50 -23.28 5.10
C GLU A 241 -2.26 -23.09 6.61
N TYR A 242 -3.31 -23.08 7.43
CA TYR A 242 -3.20 -22.99 8.89
C TYR A 242 -2.34 -24.14 9.46
N ARG A 243 -2.62 -25.38 9.03
CA ARG A 243 -1.90 -26.57 9.49
C ARG A 243 -0.41 -26.52 9.17
N ILE A 244 -0.05 -26.16 7.94
CA ILE A 244 1.37 -26.11 7.54
C ILE A 244 2.10 -24.97 8.25
N LEU A 245 1.50 -23.78 8.37
CA LEU A 245 2.10 -22.66 9.11
C LEU A 245 2.33 -23.02 10.58
N LYS A 246 1.35 -23.67 11.24
CA LYS A 246 1.49 -24.14 12.63
C LYS A 246 2.64 -25.13 12.79
N ALA A 247 2.78 -26.07 11.86
CA ALA A 247 3.83 -27.08 11.90
C ALA A 247 5.22 -26.46 11.64
N LEU A 248 5.34 -25.61 10.63
CA LEU A 248 6.58 -24.91 10.28
C LEU A 248 7.05 -23.98 11.41
N GLY A 249 6.14 -23.24 12.04
CA GLY A 249 6.47 -22.39 13.18
C GLY A 249 6.99 -23.19 14.38
N LYS A 250 6.39 -24.36 14.68
CA LYS A 250 6.91 -25.29 15.70
C LYS A 250 8.28 -25.85 15.36
N ALA A 251 8.57 -26.06 14.08
CA ALA A 251 9.87 -26.52 13.59
C ALA A 251 10.93 -25.40 13.51
N GLY A 252 10.60 -24.16 13.91
CA GLY A 252 11.55 -23.03 13.93
C GLY A 252 11.74 -22.33 12.59
N VAL A 253 10.92 -22.63 11.59
CA VAL A 253 10.88 -21.86 10.33
C VAL A 253 10.22 -20.51 10.61
N PRO A 254 10.77 -19.38 10.14
CA PRO A 254 10.19 -18.06 10.37
C PRO A 254 8.92 -17.88 9.53
N VAL A 255 7.78 -18.20 10.14
CA VAL A 255 6.43 -18.02 9.58
C VAL A 255 5.56 -17.23 10.56
N PRO A 256 4.51 -16.54 10.08
CA PRO A 256 3.55 -15.91 10.98
C PRO A 256 2.95 -16.92 11.96
N LYS A 257 2.97 -16.59 13.25
CA LYS A 257 2.26 -17.34 14.29
C LYS A 257 0.76 -17.36 14.00
N VAL A 258 0.25 -18.53 13.65
CA VAL A 258 -1.20 -18.76 13.57
C VAL A 258 -1.79 -18.88 14.97
N LEU A 259 -2.95 -18.25 15.18
CA LEU A 259 -3.59 -18.14 16.49
C LEU A 259 -4.78 -19.09 16.61
N SER A 260 -5.74 -18.96 15.69
CA SER A 260 -6.97 -19.76 15.72
C SER A 260 -7.48 -20.06 14.32
N LEU A 261 -8.11 -21.23 14.16
CA LEU A 261 -8.83 -21.66 12.97
C LEU A 261 -10.31 -21.81 13.36
N CYS A 262 -11.19 -21.11 12.66
CA CYS A 262 -12.64 -21.22 12.81
C CYS A 262 -13.21 -21.87 11.55
N GLU A 263 -13.69 -23.10 11.70
CA GLU A 263 -14.38 -23.84 10.62
C GLU A 263 -15.90 -23.57 10.62
N ASP A 264 -16.43 -22.97 11.69
CA ASP A 264 -17.82 -22.55 11.74
C ASP A 264 -18.06 -21.34 10.81
N SER A 265 -18.77 -21.61 9.72
CA SER A 265 -19.12 -20.60 8.73
C SER A 265 -20.22 -19.64 9.22
N SER A 266 -20.91 -19.95 10.33
CA SER A 266 -21.94 -19.07 10.90
C SER A 266 -21.37 -17.75 11.43
N ILE A 267 -20.08 -17.71 11.78
CA ILE A 267 -19.44 -16.53 12.40
C ILE A 267 -19.26 -15.39 11.38
N ILE A 268 -18.61 -15.64 10.25
CA ILE A 268 -18.37 -14.60 9.20
C ILE A 268 -18.75 -15.05 7.78
N GLY A 269 -19.59 -16.07 7.66
CA GLY A 269 -20.10 -16.59 6.38
C GLY A 269 -19.21 -17.65 5.71
N THR A 270 -17.94 -17.76 6.10
CA THR A 270 -16.98 -18.74 5.57
C THR A 270 -15.94 -19.12 6.63
N PRO A 271 -15.32 -20.31 6.56
CA PRO A 271 -14.18 -20.65 7.40
C PRO A 271 -13.06 -19.62 7.26
N PHE A 272 -12.33 -19.40 8.35
CA PHE A 272 -11.22 -18.46 8.41
C PHE A 272 -10.19 -18.84 9.47
N TYR A 273 -8.99 -18.28 9.36
CA TYR A 273 -8.02 -18.31 10.46
C TYR A 273 -7.45 -16.92 10.75
N LEU A 274 -6.98 -16.75 11.98
CA LEU A 274 -6.26 -15.58 12.45
C LEU A 274 -4.78 -15.93 12.63
N MET A 275 -3.91 -15.01 12.24
CA MET A 275 -2.47 -15.07 12.48
C MET A 275 -1.93 -13.70 12.88
N GLU A 276 -0.70 -13.68 13.39
CA GLU A 276 -0.02 -12.43 13.69
C GLU A 276 0.16 -11.56 12.44
N TYR A 277 0.11 -10.24 12.64
CA TYR A 277 0.51 -9.29 11.62
C TYR A 277 2.01 -9.00 11.74
N CYS A 278 2.79 -9.47 10.75
CA CYS A 278 4.23 -9.21 10.67
C CYS A 278 4.50 -7.89 9.96
N THR A 279 4.89 -6.86 10.70
CA THR A 279 5.40 -5.61 10.12
C THR A 279 6.76 -5.86 9.47
N GLY A 280 6.91 -5.48 8.19
CA GLY A 280 8.15 -5.71 7.47
C GLY A 280 8.17 -5.08 6.09
N ARG A 281 9.24 -5.38 5.36
CA ARG A 281 9.45 -4.93 3.98
C ARG A 281 9.23 -6.09 3.02
N ILE A 282 8.53 -5.82 1.93
CA ILE A 282 8.32 -6.78 0.83
C ILE A 282 9.06 -6.25 -0.38
N PHE A 283 10.11 -6.96 -0.79
CA PHE A 283 10.87 -6.63 -1.99
C PHE A 283 10.18 -7.26 -3.21
N LYS A 284 9.60 -6.43 -4.07
CA LYS A 284 8.95 -6.91 -5.31
C LYS A 284 9.94 -7.14 -6.45
N ASP A 285 10.98 -6.32 -6.49
CA ASP A 285 12.05 -6.42 -7.48
C ASP A 285 13.20 -7.28 -6.91
N PRO A 286 13.48 -8.46 -7.49
CA PRO A 286 14.59 -9.30 -7.05
C PRO A 286 15.97 -8.63 -7.25
N ALA A 287 16.07 -7.57 -8.05
CA ALA A 287 17.31 -6.81 -8.19
C ALA A 287 17.64 -5.97 -6.94
N LEU A 288 16.66 -5.72 -6.05
CA LEU A 288 16.82 -4.95 -4.80
C LEU A 288 17.54 -3.59 -5.04
N PRO A 289 17.04 -2.75 -5.96
CA PRO A 289 17.73 -1.54 -6.39
C PRO A 289 17.98 -0.53 -5.24
N GLU A 290 17.12 -0.53 -4.22
CA GLU A 290 17.22 0.34 -3.06
C GLU A 290 18.30 -0.08 -2.03
N LEU A 291 18.91 -1.25 -2.21
CA LEU A 291 19.92 -1.78 -1.30
C LEU A 291 21.31 -1.70 -1.94
N ASP A 292 22.32 -1.42 -1.12
CA ASP A 292 23.72 -1.61 -1.49
C ASP A 292 24.07 -3.10 -1.62
N ALA A 293 25.20 -3.41 -2.28
CA ALA A 293 25.61 -4.77 -2.58
C ALA A 293 25.70 -5.68 -1.33
N LYS A 294 26.19 -5.15 -0.21
CA LYS A 294 26.33 -5.90 1.06
C LYS A 294 24.95 -6.26 1.63
N LYS A 295 24.00 -5.32 1.62
CA LYS A 295 22.63 -5.58 2.06
C LYS A 295 21.90 -6.55 1.14
N ARG A 296 22.11 -6.49 -0.18
CA ARG A 296 21.54 -7.48 -1.12
C ARG A 296 22.04 -8.89 -0.80
N GLN A 297 23.36 -9.04 -0.60
CA GLN A 297 23.93 -10.33 -0.22
C GLN A 297 23.31 -10.88 1.07
N ALA A 298 23.10 -10.02 2.08
CA ALA A 298 22.46 -10.43 3.33
C ALA A 298 21.01 -10.92 3.13
N VAL A 299 20.22 -10.25 2.27
CA VAL A 299 18.84 -10.67 1.95
C VAL A 299 18.83 -12.03 1.27
N TYR A 300 19.64 -12.22 0.22
CA TYR A 300 19.71 -13.52 -0.48
C TYR A 300 20.26 -14.65 0.40
N THR A 301 21.20 -14.35 1.29
CA THR A 301 21.69 -15.32 2.28
C THR A 301 20.59 -15.73 3.25
N ALA A 302 19.80 -14.76 3.76
CA ALA A 302 18.66 -15.05 4.62
C ALA A 302 17.59 -15.86 3.89
N MET A 303 17.27 -15.51 2.64
CA MET A 303 16.34 -16.25 1.79
C MET A 303 16.79 -17.71 1.60
N ASN A 304 18.07 -17.94 1.28
CA ASN A 304 18.63 -19.29 1.16
C ASN A 304 18.55 -20.07 2.47
N LYS A 305 18.90 -19.45 3.61
CA LYS A 305 18.81 -20.06 4.93
C LYS A 305 17.38 -20.53 5.24
N VAL A 306 16.37 -19.71 4.95
CA VAL A 306 14.96 -20.07 5.18
C VAL A 306 14.53 -21.22 4.27
N LEU A 307 14.94 -21.23 3.00
CA LEU A 307 14.64 -22.34 2.10
C LEU A 307 15.25 -23.67 2.60
N CYS A 308 16.50 -23.63 3.06
CA CYS A 308 17.14 -24.78 3.69
C CYS A 308 16.39 -25.23 4.95
N GLN A 309 15.95 -24.31 5.80
CA GLN A 309 15.14 -24.64 6.98
C GLN A 309 13.83 -25.33 6.61
N ILE A 310 13.10 -24.82 5.61
CA ILE A 310 11.86 -25.46 5.11
C ILE A 310 12.14 -26.88 4.63
N HIS A 311 13.17 -27.07 3.80
CA HIS A 311 13.50 -28.39 3.26
C HIS A 311 14.06 -29.37 4.31
N SER A 312 14.55 -28.86 5.44
CA SER A 312 15.10 -29.67 6.53
C SER A 312 14.06 -30.04 7.59
N VAL A 313 12.80 -29.61 7.45
CA VAL A 313 11.74 -29.98 8.38
C VAL A 313 11.52 -31.50 8.34
N ASP A 314 11.64 -32.14 9.49
CA ASP A 314 11.24 -33.53 9.69
C ASP A 314 9.71 -33.63 9.57
N ILE A 315 9.23 -34.17 8.45
CA ILE A 315 7.81 -34.31 8.11
C ILE A 315 7.06 -35.10 9.19
N LYS A 316 7.70 -36.13 9.76
CA LYS A 316 7.07 -36.99 10.77
C LYS A 316 6.98 -36.27 12.10
N ALA A 317 8.09 -35.70 12.58
CA ALA A 317 8.10 -34.93 13.81
C ALA A 317 7.16 -33.71 13.76
N ALA A 318 7.00 -33.12 12.57
CA ALA A 318 6.07 -32.02 12.32
C ALA A 318 4.59 -32.46 12.18
N GLY A 319 4.30 -33.76 12.13
CA GLY A 319 2.95 -34.31 11.97
C GLY A 319 2.34 -34.00 10.60
N LEU A 320 3.15 -34.09 9.54
CA LEU A 320 2.79 -33.76 8.15
C LEU A 320 2.78 -34.98 7.21
N GLU A 321 2.83 -36.20 7.74
CA GLU A 321 2.93 -37.43 6.94
C GLU A 321 1.76 -37.61 5.95
N ASP A 322 0.55 -37.20 6.35
CA ASP A 322 -0.70 -37.21 5.57
C ASP A 322 -0.97 -35.87 4.84
N TYR A 323 -0.06 -34.90 4.92
CA TYR A 323 -0.28 -33.58 4.31
C TYR A 323 -0.32 -33.65 2.78
N GLY A 324 0.40 -34.58 2.15
CA GLY A 324 0.43 -34.73 0.70
C GLY A 324 0.76 -36.16 0.26
N LYS A 325 0.63 -36.42 -1.04
CA LYS A 325 1.03 -37.73 -1.60
C LYS A 325 2.55 -37.86 -1.60
N GLN A 326 3.05 -38.99 -1.11
CA GLN A 326 4.49 -39.28 -1.05
C GLN A 326 5.00 -39.98 -2.33
N GLY A 327 6.32 -39.97 -2.56
CA GLY A 327 6.99 -40.59 -3.71
C GLY A 327 6.72 -39.93 -5.06
N ALA A 328 7.41 -40.32 -6.14
CA ALA A 328 7.14 -39.96 -7.55
C ALA A 328 6.68 -38.51 -7.84
N TYR A 329 7.20 -37.52 -7.11
CA TYR A 329 6.68 -36.15 -7.15
C TYR A 329 6.84 -35.55 -8.55
N VAL A 330 8.04 -35.63 -9.12
CA VAL A 330 8.36 -35.04 -10.43
C VAL A 330 7.48 -35.64 -11.52
N GLN A 331 7.33 -36.97 -11.55
CA GLN A 331 6.48 -37.67 -12.51
C GLN A 331 5.01 -37.22 -12.40
N ARG A 332 4.45 -37.14 -11.18
CA ARG A 332 3.07 -36.68 -10.98
C ARG A 332 2.87 -35.24 -11.38
N GLN A 333 3.84 -34.36 -11.12
CA GLN A 333 3.77 -32.96 -11.53
C GLN A 333 3.76 -32.85 -13.06
N ILE A 334 4.65 -33.58 -13.75
CA ILE A 334 4.66 -33.62 -15.22
C ILE A 334 3.31 -34.08 -15.76
N GLN A 335 2.76 -35.20 -15.27
CA GLN A 335 1.44 -35.69 -15.68
C GLN A 335 0.32 -34.66 -15.43
N THR A 336 0.35 -33.99 -14.28
CA THR A 336 -0.65 -32.98 -13.91
C THR A 336 -0.58 -31.77 -14.84
N TRP A 337 0.62 -31.23 -15.06
CA TRP A 337 0.82 -30.06 -15.91
C TRP A 337 0.56 -30.37 -17.39
N THR A 338 0.94 -31.55 -17.89
CA THR A 338 0.57 -32.00 -19.23
C THR A 338 -0.95 -32.05 -19.39
N LYS A 339 -1.67 -32.65 -18.43
CA LYS A 339 -3.14 -32.70 -18.48
C LYS A 339 -3.76 -31.30 -18.47
N GLN A 340 -3.25 -30.39 -17.64
CA GLN A 340 -3.74 -29.01 -17.57
C GLN A 340 -3.47 -28.25 -18.88
N TYR A 341 -2.24 -28.33 -19.41
CA TYR A 341 -1.89 -27.72 -20.69
C TYR A 341 -2.84 -28.16 -21.80
N ARG A 342 -3.05 -29.48 -21.95
CA ARG A 342 -3.96 -30.05 -22.96
C ARG A 342 -5.40 -29.55 -22.82
N ALA A 343 -5.88 -29.42 -21.58
CA ALA A 343 -7.23 -28.93 -21.32
C ALA A 343 -7.40 -27.43 -21.65
N SER A 344 -6.32 -26.67 -21.67
CA SER A 344 -6.30 -25.23 -21.97
C SER A 344 -5.62 -24.88 -23.31
N GLU A 345 -5.33 -25.89 -24.14
CA GLU A 345 -4.59 -25.70 -25.38
C GLU A 345 -5.42 -24.90 -26.38
N THR A 346 -4.88 -23.77 -26.85
CA THR A 346 -5.55 -22.92 -27.86
C THR A 346 -5.00 -23.14 -29.26
N HIS A 347 -3.73 -23.52 -29.35
CA HIS A 347 -3.01 -23.89 -30.57
C HIS A 347 -1.78 -24.72 -30.17
N GLN A 348 -1.23 -25.45 -31.14
CA GLN A 348 -0.06 -26.28 -30.91
C GLN A 348 1.19 -25.42 -30.75
N ILE A 349 1.95 -25.67 -29.67
CA ILE A 349 3.23 -25.00 -29.40
C ILE A 349 4.35 -26.06 -29.51
N PRO A 350 5.13 -26.09 -30.61
CA PRO A 350 6.09 -27.18 -30.87
C PRO A 350 7.13 -27.40 -29.77
N SER A 351 7.53 -26.36 -29.05
CA SER A 351 8.45 -26.48 -27.90
C SER A 351 7.80 -27.17 -26.70
N MET A 352 6.50 -26.93 -26.46
CA MET A 352 5.76 -27.58 -25.38
C MET A 352 5.52 -29.06 -25.69
N GLU A 353 5.24 -29.40 -26.94
CA GLU A 353 5.16 -30.80 -27.40
C GLU A 353 6.45 -31.58 -27.11
N ARG A 354 7.60 -30.99 -27.47
CA ARG A 354 8.90 -31.57 -27.16
C ARG A 354 9.13 -31.74 -25.66
N LEU A 355 8.71 -30.77 -24.83
CA LEU A 355 8.82 -30.90 -23.37
C LEU A 355 7.95 -32.01 -22.80
N ILE A 356 6.71 -32.14 -23.30
CA ILE A 356 5.77 -33.20 -22.89
C ILE A 356 6.33 -34.59 -23.20
N GLU A 357 7.00 -34.75 -24.34
CA GLU A 357 7.65 -36.01 -24.72
C GLU A 357 8.95 -36.25 -23.94
N TRP A 358 9.77 -35.22 -23.76
CA TRP A 358 11.13 -35.33 -23.20
C TRP A 358 11.13 -35.55 -21.68
N LEU A 359 10.33 -34.79 -20.92
CA LEU A 359 10.37 -34.80 -19.45
C LEU A 359 10.10 -36.17 -18.81
N PRO A 360 9.12 -36.97 -19.27
CA PRO A 360 8.90 -38.32 -18.74
C PRO A 360 10.08 -39.29 -18.94
N GLN A 361 10.92 -39.05 -19.96
CA GLN A 361 12.08 -39.89 -20.29
C GLN A 361 13.34 -39.50 -19.51
N HIS A 362 13.34 -38.33 -18.86
CA HIS A 362 14.50 -37.73 -18.20
C HIS A 362 14.23 -37.42 -16.73
N LEU A 363 13.45 -38.27 -16.07
CA LEU A 363 13.16 -38.13 -14.64
C LEU A 363 14.44 -38.31 -13.81
N PRO A 364 14.66 -37.49 -12.78
CA PRO A 364 15.79 -37.69 -11.87
C PRO A 364 15.62 -39.02 -11.11
N ALA A 365 16.71 -39.79 -11.03
CA ALA A 365 16.76 -41.07 -10.33
C ALA A 365 16.56 -40.91 -8.82
N ASP A 366 17.18 -39.89 -8.23
CA ASP A 366 17.09 -39.61 -6.80
C ASP A 366 16.04 -38.53 -6.52
N GLN A 367 15.10 -38.83 -5.63
CA GLN A 367 14.07 -37.91 -5.19
C GLN A 367 13.93 -37.95 -3.68
N ASN A 368 14.23 -36.81 -3.04
CA ASN A 368 13.95 -36.62 -1.62
C ASN A 368 12.55 -36.02 -1.44
N THR A 369 11.82 -36.51 -0.44
CA THR A 369 10.53 -35.92 -0.05
C THR A 369 10.77 -34.98 1.12
N THR A 370 10.52 -33.69 0.89
CA THR A 370 10.64 -32.61 1.89
C THR A 370 9.39 -31.74 1.85
N VAL A 371 9.23 -30.85 2.83
CA VAL A 371 8.23 -29.78 2.71
C VAL A 371 8.66 -28.86 1.58
N VAL A 372 7.76 -28.59 0.64
CA VAL A 372 7.98 -27.64 -0.45
C VAL A 372 7.02 -26.46 -0.30
N HIS A 373 7.55 -25.23 -0.36
CA HIS A 373 6.74 -24.02 -0.23
C HIS A 373 5.76 -23.84 -1.41
N GLY A 374 6.17 -24.23 -2.62
CA GLY A 374 5.36 -24.17 -3.84
C GLY A 374 5.58 -22.89 -4.66
N ASP A 375 5.71 -21.74 -4.01
CA ASP A 375 5.95 -20.44 -4.66
C ASP A 375 6.98 -19.59 -3.88
N PHE A 376 8.20 -20.13 -3.70
CA PHE A 376 9.25 -19.47 -2.91
C PHE A 376 10.03 -18.49 -3.78
N ARG A 377 9.97 -17.18 -3.46
CA ARG A 377 10.46 -16.10 -4.33
C ARG A 377 10.82 -14.83 -3.58
#